data_AF-A0A7X1NT98-F1
#
_entry.id   AF-A0A7X1NT98-F1
#
_cell.length_a   1.000
_cell.length_b   1.000
_cell.length_c   1.000
_cell.angle_alpha   90.00
_cell.angle_beta   90.00
_cell.angle_gamma   90.00
#
_symmetry.space_group_name_H-M   'P 1'
#
loop_
_entity.id
_entity.type
_entity.pdbx_description
1 polymer ?
#
loop_
_entity_poly.entity_id
_entity_poly.type
_entity_poly.pdbx_seq_one_letter_code
_entity_poly.pdbx_strand_id
1 'polypeptide(L)'
;MLVIALGIGVLAVIVSALLGPKKASRTKLMAYESGNDPEHGGVGTGHRFPVHFYLVAMLFIVFDIETAFFFPLAVAYQKLVPFAFWEALTFVALLLVGYYYILKKGVVEWT
;
A
#
# COMPACT_ATOMS: atom_id res chain seq x y z
N MET A 1 -12.46 7.81 19.35
CA MET A 1 -12.90 6.62 18.58
C MET A 1 -11.76 5.64 18.26
N LEU A 2 -10.60 6.10 17.77
CA LEU A 2 -9.46 5.22 17.45
C LEU A 2 -8.99 4.35 18.63
N VAL A 3 -8.86 4.92 19.83
CA VAL A 3 -8.45 4.17 21.04
C VAL A 3 -9.47 3.08 21.40
N ILE A 4 -10.77 3.37 21.24
CA ILE A 4 -11.85 2.41 21.51
C ILE A 4 -11.82 1.29 20.46
N ALA A 5 -11.67 1.63 19.18
CA ALA A 5 -11.57 0.65 18.10
C ALA A 5 -10.36 -0.28 18.26
N LEU A 6 -9.19 0.29 18.57
CA LEU A 6 -7.99 -0.49 18.87
C LEU A 6 -8.19 -1.37 20.10
N GLY A 7 -8.78 -0.82 21.16
CA GLY A 7 -9.09 -1.54 22.39
C GLY A 7 -9.99 -2.75 22.15
N ILE A 8 -11.06 -2.58 21.37
CA ILE A 8 -11.96 -3.69 20.99
C ILE A 8 -11.21 -4.75 20.16
N GLY A 9 -10.40 -4.33 19.17
CA GLY A 9 -9.64 -5.26 18.34
C GLY A 9 -8.64 -6.10 19.16
N VAL A 10 -7.88 -5.45 20.04
CA VAL A 10 -6.93 -6.13 20.94
C VAL A 10 -7.66 -7.06 21.91
N LEU A 11 -8.76 -6.60 22.51
CA LEU A 11 -9.56 -7.41 23.43
C LEU A 11 -10.10 -8.67 22.72
N ALA A 12 -10.64 -8.54 21.51
CA ALA A 12 -11.17 -9.65 20.74
C ALA A 12 -10.10 -10.72 20.46
N VAL A 13 -8.89 -10.30 20.07
CA VAL A 13 -7.75 -11.21 19.86
C VAL A 13 -7.35 -11.91 21.16
N ILE A 14 -7.25 -11.17 22.28
CA ILE A 14 -6.87 -11.74 23.59
C ILE A 14 -7.91 -12.76 24.07
N VAL A 15 -9.19 -12.39 24.03
CA VAL A 15 -10.30 -13.28 24.44
C VAL A 15 -10.32 -14.55 23.59
N SER A 16 -10.15 -14.42 22.27
CA SER A 16 -10.06 -15.56 21.35
C SER A 16 -8.85 -16.46 21.67
N ALA A 17 -7.67 -15.88 21.92
CA ALA A 17 -6.46 -16.62 22.24
C ALA A 17 -6.49 -17.31 23.62
N LEU A 18 -7.24 -16.75 24.59
CA LEU A 18 -7.40 -17.32 25.93
C LEU A 18 -8.47 -18.42 25.97
N LEU A 19 -9.62 -18.20 25.34
CA LEU A 19 -10.76 -19.13 25.37
C LEU A 19 -10.68 -20.22 24.28
N GLY A 20 -9.88 -20.01 23.24
CA GLY A 20 -9.74 -20.93 22.10
C GLY A 20 -9.04 -22.25 22.45
N PRO A 21 -9.46 -23.40 21.86
CA PRO A 21 -8.78 -24.68 22.06
C PRO A 21 -7.33 -24.67 21.54
N LYS A 22 -6.37 -24.87 22.44
CA LYS A 22 -4.93 -24.89 22.11
C LYS A 22 -4.49 -26.29 21.65
N LYS A 23 -4.92 -26.69 20.45
CA LYS A 23 -4.48 -27.93 19.79
C LYS A 23 -3.46 -27.60 18.71
N ALA A 24 -2.19 -27.48 19.10
CA ALA A 24 -1.08 -27.35 18.17
C ALA A 24 -0.60 -28.75 17.74
N SER A 25 -0.47 -28.95 16.44
CA SER A 25 0.13 -30.16 15.84
C SER A 25 1.11 -29.69 14.77
N ARG A 26 2.17 -30.45 14.52
CA ARG A 26 3.17 -30.14 13.48
C ARG A 26 2.49 -29.80 12.15
N THR A 27 1.55 -30.62 11.71
CA THR A 27 0.79 -30.41 10.46
C THR A 27 -0.06 -29.13 10.46
N LYS A 28 -0.63 -28.74 11.61
CA LYS A 28 -1.45 -27.52 11.72
C LYS A 28 -0.61 -26.23 11.71
N LEU A 29 0.67 -26.34 12.06
CA LEU A 29 1.63 -25.23 12.08
C LEU A 29 2.46 -25.14 10.80
N MET A 30 2.35 -26.12 9.90
CA MET A 30 3.01 -26.09 8.59
C MET A 30 2.27 -25.17 7.62
N ALA A 31 3.01 -24.58 6.69
CA ALA A 31 2.43 -23.80 5.61
C ALA A 31 1.52 -24.70 4.75
N TYR A 32 0.42 -24.12 4.27
CA TYR A 32 -0.54 -24.82 3.44
C TYR A 32 0.01 -24.99 2.01
N GLU A 33 0.21 -26.23 1.58
CA GLU A 33 0.68 -26.58 0.23
C GLU A 33 -0.16 -27.75 -0.35
N SER A 34 -1.48 -27.68 -0.17
CA SER A 34 -2.44 -28.70 -0.67
C SER A 34 -2.09 -30.16 -0.34
N GLY A 35 -1.47 -30.41 0.83
CA GLY A 35 -1.09 -31.74 1.30
C GLY A 35 0.34 -32.18 0.95
N ASN A 36 1.10 -31.36 0.24
CA ASN A 36 2.53 -31.57 0.03
C ASN A 36 3.34 -30.94 1.18
N ASP A 37 4.57 -31.42 1.39
CA ASP A 37 5.51 -30.72 2.25
C ASP A 37 5.88 -29.37 1.59
N PRO A 38 5.85 -28.26 2.34
CA PRO A 38 6.22 -26.96 1.78
C PRO A 38 7.67 -27.02 1.28
N GLU A 39 7.91 -26.38 0.14
CA GLU A 39 9.20 -26.40 -0.56
C GLU A 39 10.35 -26.10 0.42
N HIS A 40 11.41 -26.93 0.39
CA HIS A 40 12.57 -26.81 1.27
C HIS A 40 13.29 -25.48 1.01
N GLY A 41 12.97 -24.47 1.82
CA GLY A 41 13.44 -23.08 1.67
C GLY A 41 12.35 -22.05 1.96
N GLY A 42 11.07 -22.45 1.97
CA GLY A 42 9.95 -21.54 2.06
C GLY A 42 9.89 -20.55 0.87
N VAL A 43 8.75 -19.90 0.69
CA VAL A 43 8.53 -18.86 -0.32
C VAL A 43 9.52 -17.67 -0.21
N GLY A 44 10.43 -17.66 0.77
CA GLY A 44 11.37 -16.58 1.05
C GLY A 44 12.85 -16.83 0.73
N THR A 45 13.32 -18.07 0.57
CA THR A 45 14.77 -18.31 0.42
C THR A 45 15.15 -18.53 -1.05
N GLY A 46 15.22 -17.44 -1.81
CA GLY A 46 15.78 -17.45 -3.18
C GLY A 46 14.81 -17.13 -4.32
N HIS A 47 13.53 -16.91 -4.04
CA HIS A 47 12.58 -16.49 -5.07
C HIS A 47 12.73 -14.99 -5.40
N ARG A 48 12.93 -14.69 -6.69
CA ARG A 48 12.93 -13.30 -7.18
C ARG A 48 11.48 -12.85 -7.32
N PHE A 49 11.07 -11.90 -6.49
CA PHE A 49 9.78 -11.25 -6.69
C PHE A 49 9.78 -10.45 -7.99
N PRO A 50 8.67 -10.43 -8.74
CA PRO A 50 8.53 -9.58 -9.92
C PRO A 50 8.83 -8.11 -9.59
N VAL A 51 9.62 -7.45 -10.43
CA VAL A 51 9.99 -6.02 -10.28
C VAL A 51 8.77 -5.10 -10.33
N HIS A 52 7.66 -5.58 -10.89
CA HIS A 52 6.39 -4.85 -10.96
C HIS A 52 5.92 -4.31 -9.59
N PHE A 53 6.06 -5.09 -8.51
CA PHE A 53 5.70 -4.62 -7.16
C PHE A 53 6.52 -3.39 -6.74
N TYR A 54 7.81 -3.36 -7.08
CA TYR A 54 8.69 -2.23 -6.79
C TYR A 54 8.29 -1.00 -7.60
N LEU A 55 8.00 -1.17 -8.89
CA LEU A 55 7.61 -0.05 -9.76
C LEU A 55 6.31 0.60 -9.29
N VAL A 56 5.31 -0.19 -8.91
CA VAL A 56 4.05 0.31 -8.35
C VAL A 56 4.27 1.02 -7.02
N ALA A 57 5.08 0.48 -6.11
CA ALA A 57 5.37 1.11 -4.83
C ALA A 57 6.11 2.44 -4.99
N MET A 58 7.10 2.50 -5.89
CA MET A 58 7.82 3.73 -6.21
C MET A 58 6.90 4.78 -6.81
N LEU A 59 6.03 4.39 -7.75
CA LEU A 59 5.04 5.28 -8.34
C LEU A 59 4.05 5.82 -7.30
N PHE A 60 3.58 4.96 -6.40
CA PHE A 60 2.70 5.35 -5.30
C PHE A 60 3.37 6.43 -4.42
N ILE A 61 4.64 6.25 -4.05
CA ILE A 61 5.36 7.23 -3.22
C ILE A 61 5.46 8.58 -3.93
N VAL A 62 5.82 8.59 -5.22
CA VAL A 62 5.94 9.83 -6.00
C VAL A 62 4.59 10.55 -6.07
N PHE A 63 3.52 9.82 -6.41
CA PHE A 63 2.17 10.39 -6.51
C PHE A 63 1.63 10.86 -5.15
N ASP A 64 1.90 10.13 -4.07
CA ASP A 64 1.50 10.51 -2.71
C ASP A 64 2.19 11.82 -2.28
N ILE A 65 3.49 11.97 -2.56
CA ILE A 65 4.23 13.22 -2.33
C ILE A 65 3.64 14.38 -3.15
N GLU A 66 3.31 14.14 -4.41
CA GLU A 66 2.68 15.16 -5.27
C GLU A 66 1.33 15.62 -4.72
N THR A 67 0.48 14.70 -4.26
CA THR A 67 -0.80 15.05 -3.62
C THR A 67 -0.61 15.74 -2.27
N ALA A 68 0.43 15.37 -1.50
CA ALA A 68 0.81 16.09 -0.29
C ALA A 68 1.10 17.58 -0.56
N PHE A 69 1.71 17.92 -1.69
CA PHE A 69 1.93 19.32 -2.10
C PHE A 69 0.63 20.06 -2.45
N PHE A 70 -0.43 19.36 -2.87
CA PHE A 70 -1.74 19.99 -3.09
C PHE A 70 -2.47 20.36 -1.80
N PHE A 71 -2.16 19.74 -0.65
CA PHE A 71 -2.88 20.02 0.60
C PHE A 71 -2.76 21.48 1.07
N PRO A 72 -1.56 22.07 1.17
CA PRO A 72 -1.42 23.48 1.55
C PRO A 72 -2.15 24.43 0.60
N LEU A 73 -2.07 24.17 -0.70
CA LEU A 73 -2.78 24.93 -1.72
C LEU A 73 -4.30 24.84 -1.53
N ALA A 74 -4.83 23.64 -1.30
CA ALA A 74 -6.27 23.41 -1.10
C ALA A 74 -6.80 24.08 0.17
N VAL A 75 -6.06 23.98 1.29
CA VAL A 75 -6.46 24.58 2.57
C VAL A 75 -6.37 26.11 2.53
N ALA A 76 -5.36 26.68 1.87
CA ALA A 76 -5.15 28.12 1.79
C ALA A 76 -5.82 28.80 0.60
N TYR A 77 -6.53 28.05 -0.27
CA TYR A 77 -7.06 28.54 -1.55
C TYR A 77 -7.83 29.87 -1.44
N GLN A 78 -8.67 30.03 -0.41
CA GLN A 78 -9.46 31.25 -0.21
C GLN A 78 -8.62 32.50 0.11
N LYS A 79 -7.38 32.33 0.57
CA LYS A 79 -6.47 33.43 0.94
C LYS A 79 -5.41 33.69 -0.15
N LEU A 80 -5.40 32.89 -1.21
CA LEU A 80 -4.40 32.97 -2.27
C LEU A 80 -4.82 33.95 -3.36
N VAL A 81 -3.81 34.54 -4.01
CA VAL A 81 -4.00 35.41 -5.17
C VAL A 81 -4.61 34.58 -6.31
N PRO A 82 -5.51 35.12 -7.16
CA PRO A 82 -6.06 34.41 -8.32
C PRO A 82 -5.00 33.79 -9.25
N PHE A 83 -3.76 34.27 -9.19
CA PHE A 83 -2.61 33.69 -9.87
C PHE A 83 -2.26 32.26 -9.43
N ALA A 84 -2.48 31.92 -8.15
CA ALA A 84 -2.20 30.58 -7.61
C ALA A 84 -3.05 29.47 -8.29
N PHE A 85 -4.21 29.83 -8.86
CA PHE A 85 -5.00 28.90 -9.67
C PHE A 85 -4.25 28.46 -10.93
N TRP A 86 -3.58 29.39 -11.61
CA TRP A 86 -2.81 29.08 -12.81
C TRP A 86 -1.56 28.27 -12.50
N GLU A 87 -0.87 28.59 -11.40
CA GLU A 87 0.26 27.78 -10.92
C GLU A 87 -0.17 26.34 -10.61
N ALA A 88 -1.31 26.16 -9.94
CA ALA A 88 -1.88 24.85 -9.67
C ALA A 88 -2.21 24.08 -10.94
N LEU A 89 -2.81 24.75 -11.93
CA LEU A 89 -3.12 24.15 -13.22
C LEU A 89 -1.86 23.72 -13.98
N THR A 90 -0.81 24.57 -13.99
CA THR A 90 0.49 24.23 -14.57
C THR A 90 1.14 23.06 -13.86
N PHE A 91 1.05 23.00 -12.52
CA PHE A 91 1.57 21.89 -11.73
C PHE A 91 0.85 20.58 -12.08
N VAL A 92 -0.48 20.55 -12.11
CA VAL A 92 -1.27 19.39 -12.57
C VAL A 92 -0.86 18.95 -13.98
N ALA A 93 -0.75 19.90 -14.92
CA ALA A 93 -0.36 19.60 -16.29
C ALA A 93 1.00 18.90 -16.37
N LEU A 94 1.96 19.33 -15.56
CA LEU A 94 3.29 18.72 -15.49
C LEU A 94 3.23 17.28 -14.94
N LEU A 95 2.41 17.02 -13.92
CA LEU A 95 2.18 15.68 -13.39
C LEU A 95 1.55 14.74 -14.44
N LEU A 96 0.57 15.24 -15.19
CA LEU A 96 -0.10 14.47 -16.24
C LEU A 96 0.86 14.02 -17.34
N VAL A 97 1.90 14.81 -17.65
CA VAL A 97 2.94 14.40 -18.59
C VAL A 97 3.73 13.20 -18.07
N GLY A 98 4.15 13.24 -16.80
CA GLY A 98 4.83 12.11 -16.15
C GLY A 98 3.96 10.86 -16.10
N TYR A 99 2.69 11.04 -15.72
CA TYR A 99 1.72 9.94 -15.68
C TYR A 99 1.48 9.32 -17.07
N TYR A 100 1.31 10.15 -18.11
CA TYR A 100 1.16 9.68 -19.48
C TYR A 100 2.37 8.87 -19.96
N TYR A 101 3.58 9.31 -19.62
CA TYR A 101 4.81 8.57 -19.94
C TYR A 101 4.83 7.18 -19.32
N ILE A 102 4.41 7.06 -18.06
CA ILE A 102 4.37 5.78 -17.32
C ILE A 102 3.34 4.84 -17.95
N LEU A 103 2.16 5.34 -18.30
CA LEU A 103 1.15 4.58 -19.03
C LEU A 103 1.68 4.07 -20.37
N LYS A 104 2.38 4.92 -21.13
CA LYS A 104 2.99 4.51 -22.40
C LYS A 104 4.08 3.45 -22.25
N LYS A 105 4.74 3.39 -21.09
CA LYS A 105 5.73 2.35 -20.78
C LYS A 105 5.13 1.05 -20.25
N GLY A 106 3.81 0.95 -20.07
CA GLY A 106 3.16 -0.27 -19.59
C GLY A 106 3.56 -0.65 -18.15
N VAL A 107 4.03 0.31 -17.34
CA VAL A 107 4.53 0.01 -15.97
C VAL A 107 3.43 -0.49 -15.03
N VAL A 108 2.17 -0.23 -15.37
CA VAL A 108 0.98 -0.59 -14.59
C VAL A 108 0.27 -1.82 -15.18
N GLU A 109 0.82 -2.44 -16.23
CA GLU A 109 0.22 -3.62 -16.86
C GLU A 109 0.51 -4.88 -16.02
N TRP A 110 -0.56 -5.59 -15.68
CA TRP A 110 -0.55 -6.79 -14.83
C TRP A 110 -0.65 -8.09 -15.64
N THR A 111 -0.27 -8.06 -16.92
CA THR A 111 -0.33 -9.23 -17.82
C THR A 111 1.02 -9.91 -17.91
#